data_AF-A0A9X0CP51-F1
#
_entry.id   AF-A0A9X0CP51-F1
#
_cell.length_a   1.000
_cell.length_b   1.000
_cell.length_c   1.000
_cell.angle_alpha   90.00
_cell.angle_beta   90.00
_cell.angle_gamma   90.00
#
_symmetry.space_group_name_H-M   'P 1'
#
loop_
_entity.id
_entity.type
_entity.pdbx_description
1 polymer ?
#
loop_
_entity_poly.entity_id
_entity_poly.type
_entity_poly.pdbx_seq_one_letter_code
_entity_poly.pdbx_strand_id
1 'polypeptide(L)'
;MADGHQENTQNTTIPETNEGDSNDVEEADEDLQVDLDLGELDLTSQDEFILDEVDVHIQENLEDELVKEALEKEDLGSISSEIQTLQEQSLSMNIKLKNRQAIRGELSQFVDEMVITDSMVKHICETPVTEQSFIEQLHELHHKIDFAKEQSFKGALSCNDVGVYLEKLKVKVMYQGWINIAVTFGQAVER
;
A
#
# COMPACT_ATOMS: atom_id res chain seq x y z
N MET A 1 -34.97 -54.66 -45.67
CA MET A 1 -34.77 -56.13 -45.64
C MET A 1 -33.37 -56.38 -45.10
N ALA A 2 -33.30 -57.13 -43.98
CA ALA A 2 -32.16 -57.81 -43.33
C ALA A 2 -30.88 -56.99 -43.05
N ASP A 3 -30.48 -56.67 -41.80
CA ASP A 3 -30.14 -57.51 -40.62
C ASP A 3 -28.69 -58.03 -40.64
N GLY A 4 -28.01 -57.99 -39.48
CA GLY A 4 -26.69 -58.60 -39.29
C GLY A 4 -25.71 -57.88 -38.35
N HIS A 5 -25.94 -57.95 -37.03
CA HIS A 5 -24.91 -57.82 -35.99
C HIS A 5 -23.88 -58.96 -36.06
N GLN A 6 -22.64 -58.71 -35.59
CA GLN A 6 -21.90 -59.69 -34.79
C GLN A 6 -20.86 -59.03 -33.88
N GLU A 7 -21.09 -59.16 -32.56
CA GLU A 7 -20.09 -59.06 -31.50
C GLU A 7 -19.06 -60.19 -31.64
N ASN A 8 -17.80 -59.94 -31.25
CA ASN A 8 -17.06 -60.95 -30.52
C ASN A 8 -16.12 -60.30 -29.49
N THR A 9 -16.20 -60.84 -28.29
CA THR A 9 -15.50 -60.50 -27.06
C THR A 9 -14.18 -61.27 -26.98
N GLN A 10 -13.14 -60.67 -26.37
CA GLN A 10 -12.19 -61.38 -25.50
C GLN A 10 -11.31 -60.39 -24.71
N ASN A 11 -11.67 -60.25 -23.43
CA ASN A 11 -10.85 -59.94 -22.26
C ASN A 11 -9.55 -60.79 -22.29
N THR A 12 -8.35 -60.39 -21.88
CA THR A 12 -7.91 -59.98 -20.53
C THR A 12 -6.38 -59.79 -20.60
N THR A 13 -5.82 -58.83 -19.86
CA THR A 13 -4.57 -58.95 -19.04
C THR A 13 -4.07 -57.53 -18.73
N ILE A 14 -4.31 -57.08 -17.51
CA ILE A 14 -3.50 -56.06 -16.84
C ILE A 14 -2.34 -56.80 -16.16
N PRO A 15 -1.14 -56.20 -16.13
CA PRO A 15 -0.47 -56.10 -14.84
C PRO A 15 -0.07 -54.66 -14.53
N GLU A 16 -0.22 -54.36 -13.24
CA GLU A 16 0.13 -53.16 -12.51
C GLU A 16 1.65 -52.87 -12.55
N THR A 17 2.01 -51.60 -12.39
CA THR A 17 2.83 -51.00 -11.30
C THR A 17 3.50 -49.75 -11.87
N ASN A 18 3.03 -48.57 -11.49
CA ASN A 18 3.55 -47.77 -10.38
C ASN A 18 4.69 -46.87 -10.85
N GLU A 19 4.47 -45.56 -10.77
CA GLU A 19 5.27 -44.59 -10.01
C GLU A 19 5.13 -43.19 -10.62
N GLY A 20 4.59 -42.30 -9.78
CA GLY A 20 4.78 -40.86 -9.73
C GLY A 20 5.02 -40.10 -11.03
N ASP A 21 4.05 -39.25 -11.37
CA ASP A 21 4.37 -37.82 -11.38
C ASP A 21 3.10 -37.03 -11.12
N SER A 22 2.89 -36.68 -9.85
CA SER A 22 2.03 -35.55 -9.50
C SER A 22 2.71 -34.31 -10.07
N ASN A 23 2.34 -33.91 -11.28
CA ASN A 23 2.48 -32.51 -11.65
C ASN A 23 1.28 -31.76 -11.06
N ASP A 24 1.30 -31.66 -9.73
CA ASP A 24 0.84 -30.48 -9.03
C ASP A 24 1.63 -29.32 -9.65
N VAL A 25 1.05 -28.69 -10.66
CA VAL A 25 1.42 -27.32 -10.98
C VAL A 25 0.87 -26.52 -9.81
N GLU A 26 1.65 -26.48 -8.72
CA GLU A 26 1.68 -25.33 -7.87
C GLU A 26 1.96 -24.17 -8.82
N GLU A 27 0.88 -23.47 -9.22
CA GLU A 27 0.99 -22.08 -9.63
C GLU A 27 1.58 -21.38 -8.42
N ALA A 28 2.92 -21.37 -8.38
CA ALA A 28 3.68 -20.53 -7.51
C ALA A 28 3.06 -19.14 -7.67
N ASP A 29 2.61 -18.58 -6.54
CA ASP A 29 2.31 -17.18 -6.40
C ASP A 29 3.41 -16.44 -7.16
N GLU A 30 3.07 -15.95 -8.36
CA GLU A 30 3.93 -15.00 -9.04
C GLU A 30 4.08 -13.89 -8.01
N ASP A 31 5.27 -13.76 -7.45
CA ASP A 31 5.68 -12.60 -6.68
C ASP A 31 5.18 -11.41 -7.51
N LEU A 32 4.04 -10.84 -7.08
CA LEU A 32 3.48 -9.64 -7.64
C LEU A 32 4.48 -8.58 -7.22
N GLN A 33 5.58 -8.50 -7.96
CA GLN A 33 6.50 -7.40 -7.93
C GLN A 33 5.72 -6.25 -8.54
N VAL A 34 4.85 -5.66 -7.71
CA VAL A 34 4.19 -4.41 -8.01
C VAL A 34 5.31 -3.39 -7.93
N ASP A 35 5.98 -3.19 -9.05
CA ASP A 35 6.86 -2.06 -9.25
C ASP A 35 5.96 -0.82 -9.25
N LEU A 36 5.66 -0.36 -8.04
CA LEU A 36 4.95 0.90 -7.78
C LEU A 36 5.92 2.02 -8.14
N ASP A 37 6.17 2.22 -9.44
CA ASP A 37 6.85 3.41 -9.94
C ASP A 37 5.91 4.60 -9.78
N LEU A 38 5.82 5.05 -8.54
CA LEU A 38 5.12 6.24 -8.10
C LEU A 38 5.95 7.48 -8.36
N GLY A 39 7.06 7.42 -9.12
CA GLY A 39 8.02 8.46 -9.54
C GLY A 39 8.31 9.63 -8.57
N GLU A 40 9.32 10.44 -8.87
CA GLU A 40 9.55 11.68 -8.11
C GLU A 40 8.66 12.80 -8.66
N LEU A 41 7.51 13.06 -8.04
CA LEU A 41 6.78 14.32 -8.28
C LEU A 41 6.25 14.86 -6.96
N ASP A 42 7.12 15.56 -6.24
CA ASP A 42 6.71 16.35 -5.08
C ASP A 42 6.17 17.69 -5.60
N LEU A 43 4.87 17.71 -5.89
CA LEU A 43 4.17 18.95 -6.17
C LEU A 43 4.00 19.66 -4.83
N THR A 44 4.50 20.90 -4.75
CA THR A 44 4.24 21.72 -3.58
C THR A 44 2.74 22.03 -3.49
N SER A 45 2.25 22.44 -2.31
CA SER A 45 0.85 22.89 -2.18
C SER A 45 0.49 24.03 -3.15
N GLN A 46 1.49 24.75 -3.67
CA GLN A 46 1.30 25.76 -4.70
C GLN A 46 1.06 25.16 -6.08
N ASP A 47 1.74 24.06 -6.42
CA ASP A 47 1.59 23.39 -7.71
C ASP A 47 0.25 22.65 -7.81
N GLU A 48 -0.26 22.12 -6.70
CA GLU A 48 -1.60 21.51 -6.61
C GLU A 48 -2.71 22.54 -6.85
N PHE A 49 -2.59 23.74 -6.27
CA PHE A 49 -3.53 24.85 -6.51
C PHE A 49 -3.53 25.30 -7.98
N ILE A 50 -2.36 25.35 -8.61
CA ILE A 50 -2.22 25.72 -10.03
C ILE A 50 -2.87 24.67 -10.93
N LEU A 51 -2.70 23.37 -10.63
CA LEU A 51 -3.29 22.29 -11.42
C LEU A 51 -4.82 22.26 -11.33
N ASP A 52 -5.40 22.60 -10.18
CA ASP A 52 -6.85 22.71 -10.02
C ASP A 52 -7.44 23.88 -10.81
N GLU A 53 -6.78 25.05 -10.82
CA GLU A 53 -7.21 26.21 -11.62
C GLU A 53 -7.11 25.95 -13.13
N VAL A 54 -6.03 25.27 -13.56
CA VAL A 54 -5.85 24.87 -14.96
C VAL A 54 -6.92 23.87 -15.41
N ASP A 55 -7.29 22.89 -14.57
CA ASP A 55 -8.36 21.93 -14.88
C ASP A 55 -9.70 22.61 -15.13
N VAL A 56 -10.05 23.60 -14.31
CA VAL A 56 -11.29 24.38 -14.49
C VAL A 56 -11.33 25.03 -15.86
N HIS A 57 -10.25 25.68 -16.27
CA HIS A 57 -10.19 26.35 -17.57
C HIS A 57 -10.16 25.38 -18.75
N ILE A 58 -9.52 24.22 -18.61
CA ILE A 58 -9.54 23.19 -19.66
C ILE A 58 -10.95 22.61 -19.79
N GLN A 59 -11.65 22.37 -18.68
CA GLN A 59 -13.02 21.87 -18.68
C GLN A 59 -14.01 22.90 -19.25
N GLU A 60 -13.91 24.16 -18.83
CA GLU A 60 -14.72 25.27 -19.38
C GLU A 60 -14.56 25.37 -20.90
N ASN A 61 -13.32 25.27 -21.41
CA ASN A 61 -13.07 25.31 -22.85
C ASN A 61 -13.64 24.10 -23.60
N LEU A 62 -13.68 22.91 -22.97
CA LEU A 62 -14.27 21.71 -23.57
C LEU A 62 -15.80 21.78 -23.63
N GLU A 63 -16.41 22.44 -22.65
CA GLU A 63 -17.87 22.57 -22.51
C GLU A 63 -18.44 23.80 -23.25
N ASP A 64 -17.60 24.75 -23.67
CA ASP A 64 -18.01 25.98 -24.35
C ASP A 64 -18.59 25.69 -25.75
N GLU A 65 -19.88 26.03 -25.94
CA GLU A 65 -20.58 25.88 -27.22
C GLU A 65 -19.95 26.70 -28.35
N LEU A 66 -19.39 27.88 -28.06
CA LEU A 66 -18.73 28.73 -29.07
C LEU A 66 -17.38 28.14 -29.49
N VAL A 67 -16.66 27.51 -28.56
CA VAL A 67 -15.46 26.74 -28.89
C VAL A 67 -15.88 25.61 -29.82
N LYS A 68 -16.86 24.79 -29.43
CA LYS A 68 -17.37 23.67 -30.21
C LYS A 68 -17.84 24.07 -31.62
N GLU A 69 -18.56 25.18 -31.75
CA GLU A 69 -18.99 25.75 -33.04
C GLU A 69 -17.80 26.27 -33.87
N ALA A 70 -16.78 26.84 -33.23
CA ALA A 70 -15.54 27.23 -33.89
C ALA A 70 -14.70 26.02 -34.35
N LEU A 71 -14.79 24.87 -33.64
CA LEU A 71 -14.15 23.61 -34.04
C LEU A 71 -14.82 23.00 -35.30
N GLU A 72 -16.12 23.22 -35.52
CA GLU A 72 -16.86 22.70 -36.68
C GLU A 72 -16.57 23.43 -38.01
N LYS A 73 -15.92 24.60 -37.99
CA LYS A 73 -15.59 25.33 -39.23
C LYS A 73 -14.45 24.65 -39.99
N GLU A 74 -14.73 24.27 -41.24
CA GLU A 74 -13.92 23.39 -42.11
C GLU A 74 -12.44 23.82 -42.26
N ASP A 75 -12.15 25.13 -42.29
CA ASP A 75 -10.79 25.68 -42.42
C ASP A 75 -9.93 25.58 -41.14
N LEU A 76 -10.57 25.37 -39.97
CA LEU A 76 -9.90 25.25 -38.67
C LEU A 76 -10.09 23.85 -38.05
N GLY A 77 -10.97 23.02 -38.60
CA GLY A 77 -11.40 21.74 -38.02
C GLY A 77 -10.26 20.77 -37.65
N SER A 78 -9.19 20.69 -38.47
CA SER A 78 -8.04 19.82 -38.15
C SER A 78 -7.25 20.31 -36.93
N ILE A 79 -6.93 21.60 -36.86
CA ILE A 79 -6.18 22.20 -35.74
C ILE A 79 -7.05 22.19 -34.48
N SER A 80 -8.31 22.54 -34.64
CA SER A 80 -9.34 22.51 -33.60
C SER A 80 -9.50 21.12 -32.99
N SER A 81 -9.56 20.07 -33.82
CA SER A 81 -9.62 18.68 -33.33
C SER A 81 -8.36 18.25 -32.57
N GLU A 82 -7.18 18.75 -32.98
CA GLU A 82 -5.91 18.49 -32.29
C GLU A 82 -5.86 19.20 -30.93
N ILE A 83 -6.32 20.46 -30.86
CA ILE A 83 -6.45 21.22 -29.61
C ILE A 83 -7.40 20.52 -28.64
N GLN A 84 -8.57 20.10 -29.12
CA GLN A 84 -9.52 19.35 -28.29
C GLN A 84 -8.90 18.03 -27.79
N THR A 85 -8.22 17.29 -28.66
CA THR A 85 -7.52 16.05 -28.28
C THR A 85 -6.45 16.31 -27.22
N LEU A 86 -5.67 17.39 -27.34
CA LEU A 86 -4.66 17.77 -26.35
C LEU A 86 -5.28 18.18 -25.01
N GLN A 87 -6.41 18.88 -25.04
CA GLN A 87 -7.15 19.26 -23.84
C GLN A 87 -7.72 18.02 -23.11
N GLU A 88 -8.33 17.10 -23.84
CA GLU A 88 -8.79 15.80 -23.31
C GLU A 88 -7.63 14.97 -22.74
N GLN A 89 -6.49 14.93 -23.43
CA GLN A 89 -5.28 14.27 -22.94
C GLN A 89 -4.73 14.93 -21.66
N SER A 90 -4.76 16.25 -21.58
CA SER A 90 -4.29 17.02 -20.41
C SER A 90 -5.15 16.72 -19.18
N LEU A 91 -6.49 16.69 -19.32
CA LEU A 91 -7.39 16.29 -18.24
C LEU A 91 -7.15 14.84 -17.79
N SER A 92 -7.00 13.92 -18.74
CA SER A 92 -6.71 12.51 -18.43
C SER A 92 -5.39 12.36 -17.66
N MET A 93 -4.38 13.14 -18.03
CA MET A 93 -3.08 13.15 -17.35
C MET A 93 -3.18 13.74 -15.94
N ASN A 94 -3.94 14.82 -15.76
CA ASN A 94 -4.16 15.44 -14.46
C ASN A 94 -4.87 14.48 -13.49
N ILE A 95 -5.91 13.78 -13.94
CA ILE A 95 -6.59 12.76 -13.13
C ILE A 95 -5.62 11.66 -12.68
N LYS A 96 -4.78 11.15 -13.60
CA LYS A 96 -3.76 10.15 -13.25
C LYS A 96 -2.77 10.68 -12.22
N LEU A 97 -2.40 11.95 -12.33
CA LEU A 97 -1.50 12.63 -11.41
C LEU A 97 -2.12 12.76 -10.01
N LYS A 98 -3.36 13.25 -9.93
CA LYS A 98 -4.14 13.36 -8.67
C LYS A 98 -4.31 11.99 -8.00
N ASN A 99 -4.64 10.95 -8.77
CA ASN A 99 -4.75 9.59 -8.26
C ASN A 99 -3.42 9.11 -7.65
N ARG A 100 -2.30 9.34 -8.35
CA ARG A 100 -0.97 8.96 -7.88
C ARG A 100 -0.58 9.74 -6.61
N GLN A 101 -0.93 11.02 -6.52
CA GLN A 101 -0.70 11.84 -5.33
C GLN A 101 -1.52 11.37 -4.13
N ALA A 102 -2.82 11.10 -4.32
CA ALA A 102 -3.69 10.59 -3.27
C ALA A 102 -3.16 9.28 -2.69
N ILE A 103 -2.82 8.31 -3.56
CA ILE A 103 -2.26 7.02 -3.15
C ILE A 103 -0.91 7.22 -2.45
N ARG A 104 -0.02 8.07 -2.98
CA ARG A 104 1.27 8.36 -2.35
C ARG A 104 1.10 9.00 -0.97
N GLY A 105 0.15 9.92 -0.81
CA GLY A 105 -0.14 10.58 0.47
C GLY A 105 -0.61 9.58 1.52
N GLU A 106 -1.59 8.74 1.16
CA GLU A 106 -2.09 7.68 2.05
C GLU A 106 -1.00 6.67 2.41
N LEU A 107 -0.21 6.22 1.42
CA LEU A 107 0.88 5.27 1.64
C LEU A 107 2.01 5.86 2.48
N SER A 108 2.39 7.12 2.24
CA SER A 108 3.40 7.82 3.04
C SER A 108 2.98 7.90 4.49
N GLN A 109 1.75 8.34 4.75
CA GLN A 109 1.21 8.39 6.11
C GLN A 109 1.21 7.00 6.76
N PHE A 110 0.79 5.97 6.01
CA PHE A 110 0.82 4.60 6.51
C PHE A 110 2.24 4.14 6.89
N VAL A 111 3.22 4.40 6.03
CA VAL A 111 4.62 4.03 6.26
C VAL A 111 5.20 4.81 7.45
N ASP A 112 4.93 6.11 7.57
CA ASP A 112 5.38 6.96 8.67
C ASP A 112 4.81 6.49 10.02
N GLU A 113 3.56 6.04 10.04
CA GLU A 113 2.95 5.46 11.23
C GLU A 113 3.49 4.06 11.55
N MET A 114 3.79 3.25 10.54
CA MET A 114 4.27 1.88 10.73
C MET A 114 5.78 1.78 11.02
N VAL A 115 6.59 2.75 10.57
CA VAL A 115 8.05 2.67 10.68
C VAL A 115 8.51 2.75 12.14
N ILE A 116 9.42 1.86 12.51
CA ILE A 116 10.10 1.86 13.81
C ILE A 116 11.50 2.42 13.56
N THR A 117 11.77 3.64 14.02
CA THR A 117 13.09 4.27 13.82
C THR A 117 14.12 3.71 14.80
N ASP A 118 15.39 3.65 14.38
CA ASP A 118 16.51 3.24 15.25
C ASP A 118 16.63 4.15 16.49
N SER A 119 16.29 5.44 16.33
CA SER A 119 16.22 6.38 17.44
C SER A 119 15.21 5.94 18.49
N MET A 120 14.00 5.55 18.09
CA MET A 120 12.97 5.08 19.02
C MET A 120 13.45 3.84 19.79
N VAL A 121 14.02 2.86 19.08
CA VAL A 121 14.57 1.64 19.70
C VAL A 121 15.65 2.00 20.72
N LYS A 122 16.58 2.87 20.35
CA LYS A 122 17.70 3.30 21.21
C LYS A 122 17.19 3.94 22.50
N HIS A 123 16.29 4.92 22.40
CA HIS A 123 15.78 5.62 23.58
C HIS A 123 14.96 4.68 24.48
N ILE A 124 14.13 3.80 23.91
CA ILE A 124 13.39 2.81 24.70
C ILE A 124 14.33 1.84 25.44
N CYS A 125 15.47 1.50 24.84
CA CYS A 125 16.38 0.51 25.41
C CYS A 125 17.38 1.09 26.41
N GLU A 126 17.90 2.29 26.14
CA GLU A 126 19.07 2.87 26.81
C GLU A 126 18.73 4.03 27.73
N THR A 127 17.62 4.73 27.49
CA THR A 127 17.24 5.90 28.27
C THR A 127 16.54 5.49 29.57
N PRO A 128 16.90 6.07 30.73
CA PRO A 128 16.18 5.86 31.98
C PRO A 128 14.71 6.28 31.88
N VAL A 129 13.82 5.50 32.51
CA VAL A 129 12.36 5.77 32.47
C VAL A 129 11.93 7.09 33.11
N THR A 130 12.84 7.76 33.83
CA THR A 130 12.61 9.08 34.45
C THR A 130 12.83 10.24 33.48
N GLU A 131 13.46 10.00 32.33
CA GLU A 131 13.77 11.05 31.36
C GLU A 131 12.61 11.27 30.38
N GLN A 132 12.43 12.53 29.97
CA GLN A 132 11.35 12.95 29.09
C GLN A 132 11.42 12.28 27.71
N SER A 133 12.62 12.08 27.17
CA SER A 133 12.86 11.40 25.90
C SER A 133 12.34 9.97 25.90
N PHE A 134 12.46 9.24 27.03
CA PHE A 134 11.85 7.91 27.15
C PHE A 134 10.32 7.99 27.10
N ILE A 135 9.72 8.96 27.82
CA ILE A 135 8.27 9.13 27.89
C ILE A 135 7.69 9.47 26.52
N GLU A 136 8.35 10.35 25.76
CA GLU A 136 7.95 10.71 24.39
C GLU A 136 7.96 9.49 23.47
N GLN A 137 9.05 8.73 23.49
CA GLN A 137 9.20 7.52 22.68
C GLN A 137 8.27 6.39 23.12
N LEU A 138 7.88 6.36 24.40
CA LEU A 138 6.85 5.45 24.92
C LEU A 138 5.46 5.80 24.38
N HIS A 139 5.11 7.09 24.36
CA HIS A 139 3.84 7.55 23.76
C HIS A 139 3.79 7.24 22.27
N GLU A 140 4.90 7.47 21.55
CA GLU A 140 5.00 7.13 20.13
C GLU A 140 4.88 5.62 19.90
N LEU A 141 5.59 4.78 20.68
CA LEU A 141 5.45 3.33 20.61
C LEU A 141 3.99 2.89 20.86
N HIS A 142 3.33 3.45 21.86
CA HIS A 142 1.93 3.11 22.17
C HIS A 142 1.01 3.43 21.00
N HIS A 143 1.16 4.61 20.39
CA HIS A 143 0.42 5.00 19.19
C HIS A 143 0.64 4.01 18.05
N LYS A 144 1.91 3.67 17.78
CA LYS A 144 2.28 2.71 16.71
C LYS A 144 1.72 1.31 16.97
N ILE A 145 1.66 0.86 18.22
CA ILE A 145 1.03 -0.42 18.60
C ILE A 145 -0.47 -0.39 18.30
N ASP A 146 -1.17 0.67 18.65
CA ASP A 146 -2.62 0.78 18.41
C ASP A 146 -2.92 0.89 16.92
N PHE A 147 -2.14 1.69 16.19
CA PHE A 147 -2.22 1.77 14.74
C PHE A 147 -2.00 0.41 14.08
N ALA A 148 -0.93 -0.31 14.43
CA ALA A 148 -0.64 -1.63 13.87
C ALA A 148 -1.75 -2.66 14.14
N LYS A 149 -2.38 -2.61 15.33
CA LYS A 149 -3.55 -3.45 15.62
C LYS A 149 -4.73 -3.09 14.74
N GLU A 150 -5.06 -1.80 14.61
CA GLU A 150 -6.16 -1.35 13.74
C GLU A 150 -5.94 -1.78 12.28
N GLN A 151 -4.71 -1.62 11.77
CA GLN A 151 -4.35 -2.02 10.41
C GLN A 151 -4.31 -3.55 10.22
N SER A 152 -4.01 -4.32 11.27
CA SER A 152 -4.06 -5.79 11.20
C SER A 152 -5.48 -6.31 10.93
N PHE A 153 -6.52 -5.65 11.45
CA PHE A 153 -7.91 -5.99 11.15
C PHE A 153 -8.30 -5.70 9.70
N LYS A 154 -7.59 -4.77 9.05
CA LYS A 154 -7.77 -4.43 7.64
C LYS A 154 -6.96 -5.33 6.69
N GLY A 155 -6.22 -6.30 7.24
CA GLY A 155 -5.49 -7.31 6.46
C GLY A 155 -4.15 -6.84 5.89
N ALA A 156 -3.57 -5.75 6.41
CA ALA A 156 -2.26 -5.29 5.96
C ALA A 156 -1.14 -6.27 6.40
N LEU A 157 -0.47 -6.91 5.43
CA LEU A 157 0.56 -7.93 5.70
C LEU A 157 1.78 -7.37 6.45
N SER A 158 2.14 -6.11 6.21
CA SER A 158 3.25 -5.41 6.89
C SER A 158 3.08 -5.32 8.41
N CYS A 159 1.84 -5.39 8.92
CA CYS A 159 1.56 -5.42 10.35
C CYS A 159 2.08 -6.68 11.02
N ASN A 160 2.19 -7.80 10.31
CA ASN A 160 2.70 -9.04 10.87
C ASN A 160 4.20 -8.93 11.17
N ASP A 161 4.96 -8.40 10.22
CA ASP A 161 6.41 -8.26 10.35
C ASP A 161 6.76 -7.22 11.42
N VAL A 162 6.15 -6.04 11.32
CA VAL A 162 6.42 -4.93 12.25
C VAL A 162 5.83 -5.21 13.63
N GLY A 163 4.67 -5.86 13.72
CA GLY A 163 3.98 -6.16 14.97
C GLY A 163 4.84 -6.97 15.94
N VAL A 164 5.65 -7.91 15.43
CA VAL A 164 6.59 -8.68 16.26
C VAL A 164 7.63 -7.77 16.92
N TYR A 165 8.13 -6.74 16.23
CA TYR A 165 9.08 -5.79 16.79
C TYR A 165 8.43 -4.84 17.80
N LEU A 166 7.22 -4.36 17.52
CA LEU A 166 6.45 -3.53 18.45
C LEU A 166 6.18 -4.26 19.78
N GLU A 167 5.79 -5.53 19.73
CA GLU A 167 5.57 -6.34 20.94
C GLU A 167 6.88 -6.58 21.72
N LYS A 168 8.02 -6.79 21.04
CA LYS A 168 9.34 -6.86 21.71
C LYS A 168 9.68 -5.57 22.44
N LEU A 169 9.46 -4.42 21.81
CA LEU A 169 9.70 -3.10 22.43
C LEU A 169 8.79 -2.87 23.64
N LYS A 170 7.51 -3.22 23.53
CA LYS A 170 6.55 -3.16 24.64
C LYS A 170 6.99 -4.00 25.83
N VAL A 171 7.43 -5.23 25.60
CA VAL A 171 7.96 -6.10 26.66
C VAL A 171 9.18 -5.45 27.33
N LYS A 172 10.09 -4.85 26.55
CA LYS A 172 11.26 -4.15 27.06
C LYS A 172 10.90 -2.96 27.94
N VAL A 173 9.95 -2.12 27.52
CA VAL A 173 9.40 -1.01 28.30
C VAL A 173 8.85 -1.50 29.63
N MET A 174 8.05 -2.57 29.62
CA MET A 174 7.50 -3.14 30.84
C MET A 174 8.63 -3.54 31.80
N TYR A 175 9.63 -4.30 31.33
CA TYR A 175 10.76 -4.67 32.19
C TYR A 175 11.48 -3.45 32.78
N GLN A 176 11.75 -2.41 31.99
CA GLN A 176 12.39 -1.18 32.47
C GLN A 176 11.56 -0.49 33.57
N GLY A 177 10.24 -0.37 33.36
CA GLY A 177 9.33 0.20 34.36
C GLY A 177 9.30 -0.60 35.66
N TRP A 178 9.26 -1.94 35.57
CA TRP A 178 9.30 -2.80 36.75
C TRP A 178 10.61 -2.70 37.52
N ILE A 179 11.75 -2.66 36.82
CA ILE A 179 13.07 -2.46 37.45
C ILE A 179 13.09 -1.12 38.19
N ASN A 180 12.60 -0.04 37.57
CA ASN A 180 12.59 1.27 38.21
C ASN A 180 11.72 1.30 39.47
N ILE A 181 10.51 0.70 39.42
CA ILE A 181 9.63 0.57 40.59
C ILE A 181 10.33 -0.21 41.71
N ALA A 182 10.97 -1.34 41.38
CA ALA A 182 11.67 -2.16 42.35
C ALA A 182 12.85 -1.43 43.02
N VAL A 183 13.66 -0.72 42.22
CA VAL A 183 14.78 0.10 42.71
C VAL A 183 14.28 1.23 43.61
N THR A 184 13.22 1.94 43.20
CA THR A 184 12.63 3.04 43.97
C THR A 184 12.07 2.54 45.30
N PHE A 185 11.39 1.40 45.31
CA PHE A 185 10.87 0.79 46.54
C PHE A 185 11.98 0.32 47.47
N GLY A 186 13.03 -0.31 46.95
CA GLY A 186 14.20 -0.72 47.74
C GLY A 186 14.86 0.46 48.45
N GLN A 187 15.06 1.57 47.74
CA GLN A 187 15.62 2.80 48.32
C GLN A 187 14.72 3.44 49.38
N ALA A 188 13.39 3.28 49.27
CA ALA A 188 12.44 3.79 50.26
C ALA A 188 12.41 2.96 51.55
N VAL A 189 12.73 1.66 51.49
CA VAL A 189 12.77 0.76 52.64
C VAL A 189 14.07 0.87 53.44
N GLU A 190 15.18 1.26 52.80
CA GLU A 190 16.49 1.48 53.45
C GLU A 190 16.64 2.84 54.15
N ARG A 191 15.64 3.73 54.03
CA ARG A 191 15.59 5.04 54.70
C ARG A 191 14.72 5.02 55.94
#